data_AF-A0A0M9GF69-F1
#
_entry.id   AF-A0A0M9GF69-F1
#
_cell.length_a   1.000
_cell.length_b   1.000
_cell.length_c   1.000
_cell.angle_alpha   90.00
_cell.angle_beta   90.00
_cell.angle_gamma   90.00
#
_symmetry.space_group_name_H-M   'P 1'
#
loop_
_entity.id
_entity.type
_entity.pdbx_description
1 polymer ?
#
loop_
_entity_poly.entity_id
_entity_poly.type
_entity_poly.pdbx_seq_one_letter_code
_entity_poly.pdbx_strand_id
1 'polypeptide(L)' 'MSINPAVLRRALLDAGYLELPITAEHGLIVGTLANHHRDPFDRIMVAQAIAEGMSLVTHDSAMHAYPHTLIV' A
#
# COMPACT_ATOMS: atom_id res chain seq x y z
N MET A 1 -19.18 -10.27 4.45
CA MET A 1 -19.34 -10.39 2.99
C MET A 1 -18.00 -10.82 2.43
N SER A 2 -17.87 -12.01 1.86
CA SER A 2 -16.62 -12.42 1.20
C SER A 2 -16.56 -11.78 -0.19
N ILE A 3 -15.49 -11.06 -0.48
CA ILE A 3 -15.24 -10.49 -1.80
C ILE A 3 -14.43 -11.50 -2.61
N ASN A 4 -14.81 -11.75 -3.86
CA ASN A 4 -13.99 -12.53 -4.79
C ASN A 4 -12.88 -11.63 -5.37
N PRO A 5 -11.58 -11.90 -5.14
CA PRO A 5 -10.50 -11.02 -5.59
C PRO A 5 -10.43 -10.83 -7.11
N ALA A 6 -10.75 -11.87 -7.89
CA ALA A 6 -10.70 -11.79 -9.35
C ALA A 6 -11.81 -10.86 -9.89
N VAL A 7 -13.00 -10.92 -9.29
CA VAL A 7 -14.12 -10.03 -9.65
C VAL A 7 -13.81 -8.60 -9.24
N LEU A 8 -13.29 -8.38 -8.03
CA LEU A 8 -12.87 -7.05 -7.56
C LEU A 8 -11.81 -6.44 -8.47
N ARG A 9 -10.76 -7.21 -8.81
CA ARG A 9 -9.70 -6.75 -9.71
C ARG A 9 -10.25 -6.31 -11.06
N ARG A 10 -11.13 -7.10 -11.68
CA ARG A 10 -11.77 -6.73 -12.96
C ARG A 10 -12.54 -5.42 -12.82
N ALA A 11 -13.38 -5.30 -11.79
CA ALA A 11 -14.20 -4.10 -11.57
C ALA A 11 -13.35 -2.83 -11.35
N LEU A 12 -12.22 -2.93 -10.64
CA LEU A 12 -11.29 -1.82 -10.45
C LEU A 12 -10.63 -1.40 -11.77
N LEU A 13 -10.18 -2.36 -12.57
CA LEU A 13 -9.59 -2.06 -13.88
C LEU A 13 -10.62 -1.41 -14.83
N ASP A 14 -11.85 -1.93 -14.85
CA ASP A 14 -12.93 -1.37 -15.66
C ASP A 14 -13.33 0.06 -15.20
N ALA A 15 -13.13 0.37 -13.92
CA ALA A 15 -13.31 1.71 -13.35
C ALA A 15 -12.10 2.65 -13.56
N GLY A 16 -11.05 2.21 -14.24
CA GLY A 16 -9.87 3.03 -14.57
C GLY A 16 -8.79 3.10 -13.48
N TYR A 17 -8.85 2.23 -12.47
CA TYR A 17 -7.76 2.11 -11.51
C TYR A 17 -6.52 1.52 -12.19
N LEU A 18 -5.35 2.02 -11.79
CA LEU A 18 -4.06 1.50 -12.24
C LEU A 18 -3.51 0.55 -11.18
N GLU A 19 -3.01 -0.59 -11.65
CA GLU A 19 -2.21 -1.46 -10.79
C GLU A 19 -0.81 -0.86 -10.62
N LEU A 20 -0.28 -0.92 -9.40
CA LEU A 20 1.08 -0.53 -9.10
C LEU A 20 1.92 -1.80 -8.82
N PRO A 21 2.77 -2.23 -9.76
CA PRO A 21 3.67 -3.36 -9.54
C PRO A 21 4.62 -3.08 -8.37
N ILE A 22 4.91 -4.12 -7.59
CA ILE A 22 5.98 -4.06 -6.59
C ILE A 22 7.31 -4.26 -7.30
N THR A 23 8.26 -3.35 -7.07
CA THR A 23 9.61 -3.39 -7.63
C THR A 23 10.66 -3.63 -6.56
N ALA A 24 11.89 -3.91 -6.97
CA ALA A 24 13.02 -4.02 -6.04
C ALA A 24 13.32 -2.70 -5.31
N GLU A 25 13.04 -1.55 -5.93
CA GLU A 25 13.20 -0.23 -5.31
C GLU A 25 12.28 -0.07 -4.10
N HIS A 26 11.02 -0.49 -4.21
CA HIS A 26 10.09 -0.52 -3.09
C HIS A 26 10.64 -1.41 -1.96
N GLY A 27 11.23 -2.56 -2.29
CA GLY A 27 11.86 -3.46 -1.33
C GLY A 27 13.06 -2.85 -0.59
N LEU A 28 13.90 -2.06 -1.27
CA LEU A 28 15.01 -1.34 -0.63
C LEU A 28 14.50 -0.31 0.38
N ILE A 29 13.42 0.41 0.04
CA ILE A 29 12.78 1.39 0.93
C ILE A 29 12.16 0.71 2.15
N VAL A 30 11.58 -0.49 2.03
CA VAL A 30 11.11 -1.24 3.21
C VAL A 30 12.23 -1.41 4.24
N GLY A 31 13.46 -1.67 3.79
CA GLY A 31 14.63 -1.81 4.66
C GLY A 31 14.98 -0.55 5.46
N THR A 32 14.51 0.63 5.03
CA THR A 32 14.75 1.91 5.73
C THR A 32 13.61 2.30 6.67
N LEU A 33 12.45 1.62 6.61
CA LEU A 33 11.30 1.94 7.46
C LEU A 33 11.52 1.50 8.91
N ALA A 34 11.05 2.34 9.84
CA ALA A 34 10.97 1.97 11.25
C ALA A 34 10.08 0.72 11.42
N ASN A 35 10.43 -0.16 12.36
CA ASN A 35 9.75 -1.44 12.51
C ASN A 35 8.50 -1.34 13.40
N HIS A 36 7.47 -0.65 12.91
CA HIS A 36 6.21 -0.45 13.64
C HIS A 36 5.16 -1.52 13.34
N HIS A 37 5.15 -2.06 12.11
CA HIS A 37 4.24 -3.12 11.68
C HIS A 37 4.98 -4.44 11.48
N ARG A 38 4.37 -5.54 11.94
CA ARG A 38 4.89 -6.90 11.75
C ARG A 38 4.55 -7.48 10.39
N ASP A 39 3.48 -7.01 9.75
CA ASP A 39 3.09 -7.47 8.44
C ASP A 39 4.03 -6.86 7.36
N PRO A 40 4.77 -7.68 6.60
CA PRO A 40 5.61 -7.17 5.51
C PRO A 40 4.80 -6.50 4.40
N PHE A 41 3.52 -6.84 4.22
CA PHE A 41 2.67 -6.26 3.18
C PHE A 41 2.28 -4.81 3.50
N ASP A 42 1.99 -4.51 4.77
CA ASP A 42 1.74 -3.14 5.23
C ASP A 42 2.94 -2.22 4.94
N ARG A 43 4.14 -2.75 5.20
CA ARG A 43 5.39 -2.01 4.98
C ARG A 43 5.68 -1.79 3.50
N ILE A 44 5.38 -2.75 2.62
CA ILE A 44 5.59 -2.55 1.18
C ILE A 44 4.58 -1.54 0.60
N MET A 45 3.34 -1.47 1.11
CA MET A 45 2.38 -0.43 0.70
C MET A 45 2.87 0.98 1.04
N VAL A 46 3.43 1.16 2.25
CA VAL A 46 4.06 2.42 2.66
C VAL A 46 5.29 2.75 1.80
N ALA A 47 6.13 1.75 1.52
CA ALA A 47 7.31 1.93 0.68
C ALA A 47 6.95 2.33 -0.76
N GLN A 48 5.89 1.76 -1.34
CA GLN A 48 5.35 2.19 -2.62
C GLN A 48 4.88 3.65 -2.58
N ALA A 49 4.15 4.05 -1.54
CA ALA A 49 3.70 5.44 -1.39
C ALA A 49 4.88 6.42 -1.32
N ILE A 50 5.93 6.09 -0.56
CA ILE A 50 7.17 6.88 -0.48
C ILE A 50 7.87 6.97 -1.84
N ALA A 51 8.08 5.83 -2.50
CA ALA A 51 8.83 5.77 -3.76
C ALA A 51 8.15 6.54 -4.89
N GLU A 52 6.82 6.41 -4.99
CA GLU A 52 6.03 6.99 -6.07
C GLU A 52 5.53 8.41 -5.75
N GLY A 53 5.83 8.94 -4.55
CA GLY A 53 5.35 10.25 -4.10
C GLY A 53 3.83 10.34 -3.95
N MET A 54 3.18 9.23 -3.61
CA MET A 54 1.74 9.10 -3.47
C MET A 54 1.33 9.08 -1.98
N SER A 55 0.03 9.18 -1.71
CA SER A 55 -0.52 8.96 -0.35
C SER A 55 -1.17 7.60 -0.25
N LEU A 56 -0.80 6.81 0.77
CA LEU A 56 -1.48 5.58 1.16
C LEU A 56 -2.74 5.92 1.95
N VAL A 57 -3.91 5.71 1.35
CA VAL A 57 -5.22 5.89 2.00
C VAL A 57 -5.64 4.60 2.69
N THR A 58 -5.95 4.66 3.98
CA THR A 58 -6.26 3.47 4.77
C THR A 58 -7.18 3.77 5.96
N HIS A 59 -7.94 2.78 6.40
CA HIS A 59 -8.70 2.85 7.66
C HIS A 59 -7.87 2.40 8.88
N ASP A 60 -6.66 1.89 8.68
CA ASP A 60 -5.81 1.44 9.78
C ASP A 60 -5.08 2.61 10.45
N SER A 61 -5.59 3.02 11.62
CA SER A 61 -5.00 4.11 12.41
C SER A 61 -3.53 3.87 12.83
N ALA A 62 -3.05 2.62 12.88
CA ALA A 62 -1.66 2.34 13.23
C ALA A 62 -0.69 2.87 12.17
N MET A 63 -1.16 3.05 10.92
CA MET A 63 -0.38 3.55 9.81
C MET A 63 0.10 5.00 9.98
N HIS A 64 -0.46 5.78 10.91
CA HIS A 64 0.06 7.10 11.29
C HIS A 64 1.53 7.07 11.75
N ALA A 65 2.06 5.90 12.14
CA ALA A 65 3.47 5.74 12.47
C ALA A 65 4.41 5.85 11.24
N TYR A 66 3.85 5.90 10.03
CA TYR A 66 4.59 6.03 8.78
C TYR A 66 4.23 7.32 8.02
N PRO A 67 5.19 7.92 7.29
CA PRO A 67 4.93 9.04 6.41
C PRO A 67 4.06 8.63 5.23
N HIS A 68 3.50 9.63 4.53
CA HIS A 68 2.66 9.44 3.35
C HIS A 68 1.40 8.59 3.57
N THR A 69 0.87 8.57 4.80
CA THR A 69 -0.39 7.89 5.13
C THR A 69 -1.51 8.90 5.36
N LEU A 70 -2.69 8.60 4.84
CA LEU A 70 -3.93 9.34 5.10
C LEU A 70 -4.95 8.38 5.69
N ILE A 71 -5.39 8.66 6.92
CA ILE A 71 -6.39 7.87 7.61
C ILE A 71 -7.78 8.39 7.26
N VAL A 72 -8.65 7.51 6.76
CA VAL A 72 -10.04 7.79 6.38
C VAL A 72 -11.04 6.97 7.18
#